data_AF-A0A1U6JKG2-F1
#
_entry.id   AF-A0A1U6JKG2-F1
#
_cell.length_a   1.000
_cell.length_b   1.000
_cell.length_c   1.000
_cell.angle_alpha   90.00
_cell.angle_beta   90.00
_cell.angle_gamma   90.00
#
_symmetry.space_group_name_H-M   'P 1'
#
loop_
_entity.id
_entity.type
_entity.pdbx_description
1 polymer ?
#
loop_
_entity_poly.entity_id
_entity_poly.type
_entity_poly.pdbx_seq_one_letter_code
_entity_poly.pdbx_strand_id
1 'polypeptide(L)'
;MIETIIIALIFSKIKGYKIKTLFKNWTIYPIIIMEIVYIFIQANIFNGNYQLIKYVGVLKTIYLCTYIPMIFKYNQYMPAITGAVFTIVGGFLNNIAIRANNGKMPVFPTVSHLTGYIKADSFIKINDIHILGTSATNLKFLTDIFDIGYGVLSIGDIFIRFYVFIIIYKSIQYINKLEKI
;
A
#
# COMPACT_ATOMS: atom_id res chain seq x y z
N MET A 1 -3.17 0.66 2.65
CA MET A 1 -1.81 1.06 3.09
C MET A 1 -1.81 1.49 4.56
N ILE A 2 -2.99 1.54 5.20
CA ILE A 2 -3.18 1.80 6.63
C ILE A 2 -2.24 1.02 7.55
N GLU A 3 -1.91 -0.24 7.23
CA GLU A 3 -1.00 -1.09 8.00
C GLU A 3 0.40 -0.46 8.04
N THR A 4 0.85 0.07 6.90
CA THR A 4 2.14 0.74 6.78
C THR A 4 2.16 2.07 7.54
N ILE A 5 1.06 2.82 7.53
CA ILE A 5 0.89 4.01 8.37
C ILE A 5 1.02 3.62 9.84
N ILE A 6 0.25 2.62 10.29
CA ILE A 6 0.25 2.14 11.67
C ILE A 6 1.66 1.69 12.08
N ILE A 7 2.35 0.91 11.24
CA ILE A 7 3.73 0.47 11.47
C ILE A 7 4.67 1.68 11.61
N ALA A 8 4.55 2.71 10.77
CA ALA A 8 5.35 3.93 10.87
C ALA A 8 5.10 4.69 12.18
N LEU A 9 3.84 4.77 12.62
CA LEU A 9 3.46 5.39 13.89
C LEU A 9 4.04 4.59 15.07
N ILE A 10 3.83 3.27 15.11
CA ILE A 10 4.37 2.39 16.17
C ILE A 10 5.89 2.50 16.22
N PHE A 11 6.58 2.40 15.09
CA PHE A 11 8.03 2.54 15.02
C PHE A 11 8.51 3.91 15.54
N SER A 12 7.79 4.98 15.20
CA SER A 12 8.08 6.32 15.71
C SER A 12 7.93 6.40 17.24
N LYS A 13 6.91 5.74 17.80
CA LYS A 13 6.69 5.67 19.26
C LYS A 13 7.82 4.92 19.96
N ILE A 14 8.26 3.79 19.40
CA ILE A 14 9.37 2.98 19.93
C ILE A 14 10.67 3.81 19.93
N LYS A 15 10.85 4.70 18.94
CA LYS A 15 11.98 5.65 18.89
C LYS A 15 11.83 6.87 19.81
N GLY A 16 10.79 6.93 20.64
CA GLY A 16 10.56 8.00 21.61
C GLY A 16 10.02 9.30 21.02
N TYR A 17 9.48 9.26 19.79
CA TYR A 17 8.86 10.45 19.17
C TYR A 17 7.39 10.61 19.58
N LYS A 18 6.97 11.86 19.80
CA LYS A 18 5.57 12.24 20.01
C LYS A 18 4.83 12.19 18.69
N ILE A 19 3.97 11.18 18.50
CA ILE A 19 3.17 11.02 17.28
C ILE A 19 2.07 12.07 17.15
N LYS A 20 1.49 12.52 18.27
CA LYS A 20 0.35 13.46 18.29
C LYS A 20 0.62 14.75 17.52
N THR A 21 1.88 15.13 17.35
CA THR A 21 2.33 16.35 16.67
C THR A 21 2.09 16.29 15.16
N LEU A 22 2.09 15.09 14.56
CA LEU A 22 1.72 14.87 13.16
C LEU A 22 0.27 15.28 12.92
N PHE A 23 -0.62 14.89 13.82
CA PHE A 23 -2.07 15.12 13.73
C PHE A 23 -2.49 16.56 14.04
N LYS A 24 -1.58 17.41 14.54
CA LYS A 24 -1.83 18.85 14.68
C LYS A 24 -1.73 19.60 13.34
N ASN A 25 -1.18 18.96 12.31
CA ASN A 25 -0.86 19.59 11.05
C ASN A 25 -1.79 19.10 9.94
N TRP A 26 -2.25 20.02 9.10
CA TRP A 26 -3.23 19.68 8.06
C TRP A 26 -2.72 18.68 7.01
N THR A 27 -1.40 18.54 6.84
CA THR A 27 -0.77 17.75 5.78
C THR A 27 -0.99 16.24 5.91
N ILE A 28 -1.44 15.73 7.07
CA ILE A 28 -1.82 14.31 7.23
C ILE A 28 -3.26 14.03 6.76
N TYR A 29 -4.15 15.02 6.74
CA TYR A 29 -5.56 14.78 6.44
C TYR A 29 -5.84 14.33 5.00
N PRO A 30 -5.15 14.82 3.96
CA PRO A 30 -5.28 14.24 2.61
C PRO A 30 -5.01 12.73 2.57
N ILE A 31 -4.01 12.27 3.34
CA ILE A 31 -3.66 10.85 3.45
C ILE A 31 -4.76 10.06 4.17
N ILE A 32 -5.27 10.59 5.28
CA ILE A 32 -6.35 9.97 6.06
C ILE A 32 -7.64 9.87 5.23
N ILE A 33 -7.99 10.93 4.51
CA ILE A 33 -9.17 10.95 3.61
C ILE A 33 -9.05 9.84 2.58
N MET A 34 -7.88 9.68 1.97
CA MET A 34 -7.68 8.59 1.01
C MET A 34 -7.78 7.21 1.66
N GLU A 35 -7.26 6.99 2.88
CA GLU A 35 -7.48 5.70 3.57
C GLU A 35 -8.97 5.42 3.81
N ILE A 36 -9.77 6.43 4.14
CA ILE A 36 -11.23 6.29 4.27
C ILE A 36 -11.86 5.87 2.94
N VAL A 37 -11.43 6.48 1.82
CA VAL A 37 -11.87 6.09 0.47
C VAL A 37 -11.51 4.62 0.18
N TYR A 38 -10.30 4.19 0.54
CA TYR A 38 -9.88 2.79 0.36
C TYR A 38 -10.70 1.82 1.21
N ILE A 39 -11.01 2.16 2.46
CA ILE A 39 -11.88 1.36 3.33
C ILE A 39 -13.27 1.22 2.70
N PHE A 40 -13.83 2.30 2.14
CA PHE A 40 -15.11 2.25 1.44
C PHE A 40 -15.07 1.31 0.21
N ILE A 41 -14.00 1.35 -0.58
CA ILE A 41 -13.82 0.44 -1.71
C ILE A 41 -13.70 -1.01 -1.23
N GLN A 42 -12.92 -1.26 -0.18
CA GLN A 42 -12.78 -2.60 0.40
C GLN A 42 -14.12 -3.14 0.91
N ALA A 43 -14.95 -2.30 1.55
CA ALA A 43 -16.29 -2.69 1.98
C ALA A 43 -17.20 -3.07 0.80
N ASN A 44 -17.12 -2.35 -0.32
CA ASN A 44 -17.85 -2.70 -1.54
C ASN A 44 -17.39 -4.05 -2.11
N ILE A 45 -16.09 -4.29 -2.18
CA ILE A 45 -15.51 -5.57 -2.63
C ILE A 45 -15.98 -6.72 -1.73
N PHE A 46 -15.99 -6.51 -0.42
CA PHE A 46 -16.46 -7.50 0.56
C PHE A 46 -17.93 -7.87 0.35
N ASN A 47 -18.76 -6.87 0.01
CA ASN A 47 -20.16 -7.05 -0.35
C ASN A 47 -20.37 -7.63 -1.77
N GLY A 48 -19.29 -7.94 -2.51
CA GLY A 48 -19.35 -8.49 -3.86
C GLY A 48 -19.57 -7.46 -4.98
N ASN A 49 -19.50 -6.16 -4.66
CA ASN A 49 -19.57 -5.09 -5.66
C ASN A 49 -18.17 -4.75 -6.18
N TYR A 50 -17.84 -5.28 -7.35
CA TYR A 50 -16.52 -5.13 -7.97
C TYR A 50 -16.40 -3.95 -8.95
N GLN A 51 -17.46 -3.14 -9.12
CA GLN A 51 -17.47 -2.04 -10.11
C GLN A 51 -16.39 -0.98 -9.87
N LEU A 52 -15.95 -0.84 -8.61
CA LEU A 52 -14.95 0.15 -8.20
C LEU A 52 -13.51 -0.32 -8.43
N ILE A 53 -13.27 -1.62 -8.71
CA ILE A 53 -11.92 -2.17 -8.89
C ILE A 53 -11.18 -1.49 -10.05
N LYS A 54 -11.88 -1.14 -11.12
CA LYS A 54 -11.29 -0.45 -12.29
C LYS A 54 -10.62 0.88 -11.95
N TYR A 55 -10.97 1.51 -10.83
CA TYR A 55 -10.40 2.77 -10.38
C TYR A 55 -9.21 2.60 -9.43
N VAL A 56 -8.96 1.40 -8.90
CA VAL A 56 -7.93 1.14 -7.87
C VAL A 56 -6.54 1.53 -8.35
N GLY A 57 -6.21 1.28 -9.62
CA GLY A 57 -4.92 1.68 -10.19
C GLY A 57 -4.69 3.20 -10.14
N VAL A 58 -5.67 3.99 -10.59
CA VAL A 58 -5.59 5.46 -10.56
C VAL A 58 -5.58 5.98 -9.12
N LEU A 59 -6.41 5.40 -8.26
CA LEU A 59 -6.46 5.77 -6.84
C LEU A 59 -5.16 5.47 -6.10
N LYS A 60 -4.38 4.46 -6.52
CA LYS A 60 -3.05 4.15 -5.93
C LYS A 60 -2.08 5.30 -6.20
N THR A 61 -2.08 5.81 -7.42
CA THR A 61 -1.26 6.98 -7.78
C THR A 61 -1.70 8.23 -7.02
N ILE A 62 -3.00 8.53 -7.00
CA ILE A 62 -3.55 9.68 -6.25
C ILE A 62 -3.17 9.57 -4.77
N TYR A 63 -3.30 8.38 -4.18
CA TYR A 63 -2.92 8.12 -2.80
C TYR A 63 -1.46 8.47 -2.53
N LEU A 64 -0.51 8.01 -3.35
CA LEU A 64 0.91 8.33 -3.17
C LEU A 64 1.18 9.84 -3.33
N CYS A 65 0.46 10.52 -4.22
CA CYS A 65 0.53 11.96 -4.40
C CYS A 65 0.01 12.75 -3.19
N THR A 66 -0.88 12.19 -2.36
CA THR A 66 -1.35 12.89 -1.15
C THR A 66 -0.25 13.14 -0.11
N TYR A 67 0.92 12.50 -0.25
CA TYR A 67 2.08 12.75 0.59
C TYR A 67 2.86 14.01 0.18
N ILE A 68 2.62 14.56 -1.02
CA ILE A 68 3.33 15.74 -1.54
C ILE A 68 3.24 16.96 -0.60
N PRO A 69 2.07 17.35 -0.06
CA PRO A 69 1.99 18.46 0.90
C PRO A 69 2.88 18.25 2.14
N MET A 70 2.96 17.01 2.63
CA MET A 70 3.81 16.66 3.77
C MET A 70 5.29 16.75 3.42
N ILE A 71 5.67 16.29 2.22
CA ILE A 71 7.04 16.36 1.72
C ILE A 71 7.51 17.81 1.65
N PHE A 72 6.73 18.70 1.04
CA PHE A 72 7.09 20.11 0.92
C PHE A 72 7.13 20.82 2.28
N LYS A 73 6.10 20.63 3.12
CA LYS A 73 6.03 21.31 4.42
C LYS A 73 7.21 20.98 5.34
N TYR A 74 7.70 19.74 5.29
CA TYR A 74 8.77 19.27 6.18
C TYR A 74 10.10 19.05 5.46
N ASN A 75 10.26 19.52 4.22
CA ASN A 75 11.50 19.38 3.44
C ASN A 75 11.99 17.92 3.29
N GLN A 76 11.07 16.97 3.12
CA GLN A 76 11.39 15.52 3.08
C GLN A 76 11.82 15.05 1.69
N TYR A 77 12.60 15.86 0.96
CA TYR A 77 12.98 15.58 -0.43
C TYR A 77 13.82 14.31 -0.58
N MET A 78 14.87 14.17 0.22
CA MET A 78 15.73 12.97 0.18
C MET A 78 14.98 11.68 0.60
N PRO A 79 14.18 11.69 1.68
CA PRO A 79 13.26 10.59 1.98
C PRO A 79 12.30 10.27 0.84
N ALA A 80 11.72 11.28 0.18
CA ALA A 80 10.80 11.09 -0.94
C ALA A 80 11.49 10.47 -2.16
N ILE A 81 12.69 10.94 -2.53
CA ILE A 81 13.50 10.35 -3.61
C ILE A 81 13.81 8.88 -3.31
N THR A 82 14.23 8.60 -2.07
CA THR A 82 14.51 7.22 -1.63
C THR A 82 13.25 6.36 -1.78
N GLY A 83 12.10 6.82 -1.25
CA GLY A 83 10.82 6.12 -1.39
C GLY A 83 10.38 5.93 -2.84
N ALA A 84 10.64 6.91 -3.71
CA ALA A 84 10.32 6.82 -5.14
C ALA A 84 11.14 5.71 -5.82
N VAL A 85 12.44 5.58 -5.49
CA VAL A 85 13.27 4.46 -5.96
C VAL A 85 12.68 3.12 -5.50
N PHE A 86 12.28 2.99 -4.23
CA PHE A 86 11.60 1.79 -3.74
C PHE A 86 10.30 1.49 -4.49
N THR A 87 9.53 2.53 -4.84
CA THR A 87 8.29 2.38 -5.62
C THR A 87 8.57 1.87 -7.04
N ILE A 88 9.60 2.39 -7.70
CA ILE A 88 10.03 1.95 -9.04
C ILE A 88 10.52 0.51 -9.01
N VAL A 89 11.38 0.16 -8.04
CA VAL A 89 11.88 -1.20 -7.85
C VAL A 89 10.71 -2.16 -7.59
N GLY A 90 9.77 -1.79 -6.71
CA GLY A 90 8.59 -2.59 -6.43
C GLY A 90 7.71 -2.82 -7.66
N GLY A 91 7.44 -1.77 -8.43
CA GLY A 91 6.70 -1.89 -9.70
C GLY A 91 7.43 -2.76 -10.73
N PHE A 92 8.77 -2.67 -10.79
CA PHE A 92 9.58 -3.51 -11.67
C PHE A 92 9.50 -5.00 -11.28
N LEU A 93 9.57 -5.32 -9.99
CA LEU A 93 9.41 -6.69 -9.49
C LEU A 93 8.03 -7.27 -9.85
N ASN A 94 6.97 -6.48 -9.69
CA ASN A 94 5.62 -6.89 -10.07
C ASN A 94 5.50 -7.14 -11.57
N ASN A 95 6.10 -6.26 -12.39
CA ASN A 95 6.11 -6.42 -13.84
C ASN A 95 6.86 -7.68 -14.28
N ILE A 96 7.95 -8.06 -13.61
CA ILE A 96 8.64 -9.33 -13.87
C ILE A 96 7.71 -10.51 -13.60
N ALA A 97 7.04 -10.53 -12.44
CA ALA A 97 6.10 -11.59 -12.07
C ALA A 97 4.96 -11.71 -13.10
N ILE A 98 4.38 -10.57 -13.51
CA ILE A 98 3.30 -10.51 -14.50
C ILE A 98 3.76 -11.04 -15.86
N ARG A 99 4.93 -10.61 -16.34
CA ARG A 99 5.48 -11.05 -17.64
C ARG A 99 5.83 -12.54 -17.65
N ALA A 100 6.37 -13.05 -16.55
CA ALA A 100 6.68 -14.48 -16.40
C ALA A 100 5.43 -15.38 -16.38
N ASN A 101 4.25 -14.81 -16.15
CA ASN A 101 2.97 -15.52 -16.08
C ASN A 101 1.98 -15.03 -17.14
N ASN A 102 2.46 -14.83 -18.38
CA ASN A 102 1.62 -14.52 -19.56
C ASN A 102 0.74 -13.27 -19.40
N GLY A 103 1.26 -12.24 -18.72
CA GLY A 103 0.54 -10.98 -18.52
C GLY A 103 -0.48 -11.02 -17.37
N LYS A 104 -0.44 -12.06 -16.53
CA LYS A 104 -1.30 -12.20 -15.35
C LYS A 104 -0.48 -12.22 -14.07
N MET A 105 -1.07 -11.75 -12.97
CA MET A 105 -0.50 -11.78 -11.62
C MET A 105 -1.13 -12.93 -10.84
N PRO A 106 -0.41 -14.03 -10.60
CA PRO A 106 -0.90 -15.11 -9.75
C PRO A 106 -1.07 -14.65 -8.29
N VAL A 107 -2.16 -15.09 -7.68
CA VAL A 107 -2.52 -14.76 -6.30
C VAL A 107 -2.70 -16.05 -5.50
N PHE A 108 -2.14 -16.09 -4.30
CA PHE A 108 -2.22 -17.22 -3.38
C PHE A 108 -2.99 -16.82 -2.10
N PRO A 109 -4.32 -16.64 -2.19
CA PRO A 109 -5.15 -16.31 -1.04
C PRO A 109 -5.27 -17.48 -0.06
N THR A 110 -5.20 -17.16 1.23
CA THR A 110 -5.41 -18.06 2.37
C THR A 110 -6.39 -17.40 3.34
N VAL A 111 -5.94 -16.39 4.09
CA VAL A 111 -6.74 -15.62 5.04
C VAL A 111 -7.87 -14.87 4.33
N SER A 112 -7.62 -14.31 3.15
CA SER A 112 -8.64 -13.60 2.35
C SER A 112 -9.78 -14.51 1.88
N HIS A 113 -9.58 -15.83 1.79
CA HIS A 113 -10.68 -16.78 1.60
C HIS A 113 -11.46 -17.00 2.90
N LEU A 114 -10.76 -17.11 4.04
CA LEU A 114 -11.39 -17.29 5.35
C LEU A 114 -12.24 -16.10 5.78
N THR A 115 -11.80 -14.88 5.46
CA THR A 115 -12.56 -13.66 5.75
C THR A 115 -13.75 -13.46 4.79
N GLY A 116 -13.81 -14.20 3.69
CA GLY A 116 -14.82 -13.99 2.63
C GLY A 116 -14.52 -12.81 1.71
N TYR A 117 -13.32 -12.19 1.82
CA TYR A 117 -12.89 -11.10 0.95
C TYR A 117 -12.71 -11.57 -0.51
N ILE A 118 -12.08 -12.74 -0.70
CA ILE A 118 -11.98 -13.40 -2.01
C ILE A 118 -12.92 -14.61 -2.02
N LYS A 119 -13.89 -14.60 -2.92
CA LYS A 119 -14.84 -15.70 -3.17
C LYS A 119 -14.36 -16.53 -4.37
N ALA A 120 -14.84 -17.76 -4.48
CA ALA A 120 -14.41 -18.69 -5.54
C ALA A 120 -14.67 -18.14 -6.97
N ASP A 121 -15.68 -17.29 -7.13
CA ASP A 121 -16.07 -16.66 -8.38
C ASP A 121 -15.48 -15.25 -8.58
N SER A 122 -14.75 -14.71 -7.60
CA SER A 122 -14.19 -13.35 -7.67
C SER A 122 -13.29 -13.17 -8.90
N PHE A 123 -12.41 -14.12 -9.19
CA PHE A 123 -11.52 -14.06 -10.35
C PHE A 123 -12.24 -14.18 -11.69
N ILE A 124 -13.44 -14.76 -11.71
CA ILE A 124 -14.27 -14.88 -12.93
C ILE A 124 -15.03 -13.57 -13.16
N LYS A 125 -15.56 -12.98 -12.09
CA LYS A 125 -16.32 -11.71 -12.12
C LYS A 125 -15.43 -10.50 -12.41
N ILE A 126 -14.18 -10.56 -11.98
CA ILE A 126 -13.21 -9.49 -12.10
C ILE A 126 -12.30 -9.85 -13.30
N ASN A 127 -12.65 -9.38 -14.50
CA ASN A 127 -11.79 -9.53 -15.68
C ASN A 127 -10.56 -8.61 -15.58
N ASP A 128 -9.64 -8.93 -14.67
CA ASP A 128 -8.45 -8.16 -14.33
C ASP A 128 -7.17 -8.99 -14.56
N ILE A 129 -6.01 -8.40 -14.24
CA ILE A 129 -4.71 -9.04 -14.34
C ILE A 129 -4.52 -10.18 -13.33
N HIS A 130 -5.28 -10.22 -12.24
CA HIS A 130 -5.10 -11.20 -11.17
C HIS A 130 -5.75 -12.56 -11.51
N ILE A 131 -5.03 -13.66 -11.28
CA ILE A 131 -5.53 -15.05 -11.43
C ILE A 131 -5.17 -15.89 -10.22
N LEU A 132 -5.89 -16.98 -9.97
CA LEU A 132 -5.52 -17.92 -8.91
C LEU A 132 -4.21 -18.63 -9.25
N GLY A 133 -3.24 -18.62 -8.32
CA GLY A 133 -1.96 -19.27 -8.49
C GLY A 133 -2.04 -20.79 -8.42
N THR A 134 -1.15 -21.48 -9.15
CA THR A 134 -1.09 -22.95 -9.21
C THR A 134 0.36 -23.45 -9.12
N SER A 135 0.57 -24.77 -9.21
CA SER A 135 1.92 -25.34 -9.31
C SER A 135 2.68 -24.93 -10.58
N ALA A 136 1.96 -24.46 -11.62
CA ALA A 136 2.56 -23.97 -12.86
C ALA A 136 3.00 -22.49 -12.79
N THR A 137 2.80 -21.82 -11.66
CA THR A 137 3.17 -20.41 -11.49
C THR A 137 4.69 -20.21 -11.54
N ASN A 138 5.13 -19.34 -12.45
CA ASN A 138 6.52 -18.92 -12.54
C ASN A 138 6.84 -17.83 -11.51
N LEU A 139 8.06 -17.88 -10.96
CA LEU A 139 8.56 -16.88 -10.00
C LEU A 139 7.59 -16.61 -8.83
N LYS A 140 7.01 -17.67 -8.25
CA LYS A 140 6.01 -17.58 -7.16
C LYS A 140 6.42 -16.65 -6.01
N PHE A 141 7.70 -16.56 -5.68
CA PHE A 141 8.17 -15.67 -4.62
C PHE A 141 8.03 -14.17 -4.93
N LEU A 142 7.81 -13.79 -6.19
CA LEU A 142 7.53 -12.43 -6.64
C LEU A 142 6.03 -12.14 -6.83
N THR A 143 5.18 -13.17 -6.80
CA THR A 143 3.72 -13.00 -7.00
C THR A 143 3.02 -12.61 -5.70
N ASP A 144 1.70 -12.50 -5.72
CA ASP A 144 0.93 -12.10 -4.54
C ASP A 144 0.79 -13.29 -3.58
N ILE A 145 1.63 -13.30 -2.54
CA ILE A 145 1.74 -14.40 -1.56
C ILE A 145 1.52 -13.95 -0.11
N PHE A 146 1.64 -12.67 0.18
CA PHE A 146 1.47 -12.13 1.52
C PHE A 146 0.01 -11.74 1.73
N ASP A 147 -0.80 -12.71 2.15
CA ASP A 147 -2.22 -12.49 2.44
C ASP A 147 -2.42 -11.85 3.81
N ILE A 148 -3.07 -10.68 3.82
CA ILE A 148 -3.38 -9.90 5.03
C ILE A 148 -4.87 -9.96 5.41
N GLY A 149 -5.66 -10.81 4.74
CA GLY A 149 -7.08 -11.07 5.00
C GLY A 149 -8.07 -10.17 4.25
N TYR A 150 -7.61 -9.05 3.71
CA TYR A 150 -8.41 -8.13 2.87
C TYR A 150 -7.62 -7.66 1.65
N GLY A 151 -6.70 -8.50 1.21
CA GLY A 151 -5.74 -8.23 0.15
C GLY A 151 -4.59 -9.21 0.22
N VAL A 152 -3.97 -9.46 -0.93
CA VAL A 152 -2.78 -10.30 -1.04
C VAL A 152 -1.71 -9.45 -1.71
N LEU A 153 -0.52 -9.41 -1.11
CA LEU A 153 0.55 -8.51 -1.51
C LEU A 153 1.70 -9.32 -2.11
N SER A 154 2.34 -8.74 -3.11
CA SER A 154 3.64 -9.16 -3.61
C SER A 154 4.77 -8.54 -2.78
N ILE A 155 5.99 -9.05 -2.98
CA ILE A 155 7.19 -8.39 -2.48
C ILE A 155 7.31 -6.97 -3.07
N GLY A 156 6.91 -6.75 -4.33
CA GLY A 156 6.97 -5.43 -4.93
C GLY A 156 5.99 -4.44 -4.28
N ASP A 157 4.82 -4.89 -3.83
CA ASP A 157 3.92 -4.06 -3.03
C ASP A 157 4.50 -3.69 -1.66
N ILE A 158 5.29 -4.58 -1.04
CA ILE A 158 6.05 -4.25 0.19
C ILE A 158 7.07 -3.15 -0.10
N PHE A 159 7.80 -3.23 -1.22
CA PHE A 159 8.71 -2.17 -1.66
C PHE A 159 7.98 -0.84 -1.89
N ILE A 160 6.82 -0.84 -2.55
CA ILE A 160 6.04 0.39 -2.75
C ILE A 160 5.61 0.98 -1.39
N ARG A 161 5.21 0.15 -0.43
CA ARG A 161 4.83 0.59 0.92
C ARG A 161 5.99 1.26 1.68
N PHE A 162 7.25 0.98 1.36
CA PHE A 162 8.39 1.69 1.97
C PHE A 162 8.35 3.21 1.75
N TYR A 163 7.82 3.67 0.61
CA TYR A 163 7.62 5.11 0.35
C TYR A 163 6.80 5.77 1.47
N VAL A 164 5.65 5.18 1.78
CA VAL A 164 4.73 5.65 2.83
C VAL A 164 5.42 5.64 4.19
N PHE A 165 6.06 4.53 4.53
CA PHE A 165 6.74 4.38 5.82
C PHE A 165 7.81 5.45 6.03
N ILE A 166 8.69 5.63 5.04
CA ILE A 166 9.81 6.57 5.10
C ILE A 166 9.31 8.01 5.30
N ILE A 167 8.31 8.44 4.53
CA ILE A 167 7.82 9.83 4.60
C ILE A 167 7.17 10.12 5.95
N ILE A 168 6.31 9.24 6.45
CA ILE A 168 5.63 9.43 7.75
C ILE A 168 6.67 9.45 8.87
N TYR A 169 7.54 8.44 8.93
CA TYR A 169 8.55 8.35 9.98
C TYR A 169 9.46 9.58 9.99
N LYS A 170 9.97 9.98 8.82
CA LYS A 170 10.89 11.12 8.71
C LYS A 170 10.21 12.46 9.01
N SER A 171 8.93 12.61 8.65
CA SER A 171 8.14 13.80 9.02
C SER A 171 7.93 13.87 10.54
N ILE A 172 7.57 12.77 11.19
CA ILE A 172 7.44 12.72 12.66
C ILE A 172 8.77 13.05 13.34
N GLN A 173 9.87 12.44 12.87
CA GLN A 173 11.22 12.68 13.37
C GLN A 173 11.59 14.18 13.23
N TYR A 174 11.27 14.80 12.11
CA TYR A 174 11.56 16.22 11.85
C TYR A 174 10.78 17.14 12.79
N ILE A 175 9.46 16.96 12.91
CA ILE A 175 8.61 17.77 13.79
C ILE A 175 9.09 17.67 15.24
N ASN A 176 9.43 16.45 15.69
CA ASN A 176 9.92 16.22 17.04
C ASN A 176 11.30 16.83 17.32
N LYS A 177 12.13 17.05 16.28
CA LYS A 177 13.38 17.80 16.44
C LYS A 177 13.11 19.28 16.60
N LEU A 178 12.16 19.85 15.86
CA LEU A 178 11.77 21.25 15.98
C LEU A 178 11.16 21.58 17.35
N GLU A 179 10.32 20.71 17.91
CA GLU A 179 9.72 20.93 19.25
C GLU A 179 10.71 20.78 20.43
N LYS A 180 11.93 20.29 20.18
CA LYS A 180 12.98 20.17 21.20
C LYS A 180 13.93 21.37 21.23
N ILE A 181 13.83 22.26 20.25
CA ILE A 181 14.55 23.53 20.16
C ILE A 181 13.65 24.61 20.76
#